data_AF-A0A932S4I1-F1
#
_entry.id   AF-A0A932S4I1-F1
#
_cell.length_a   1.000
_cell.length_b   1.000
_cell.length_c   1.000
_cell.angle_alpha   90.00
_cell.angle_beta   90.00
_cell.angle_gamma   90.00
#
_symmetry.space_group_name_H-M   'P 1'
#
loop_
_entity.id
_entity.type
_entity.pdbx_description
1 polymer ?
#
loop_
_entity_poly.entity_id
_entity_poly.type
_entity_poly.pdbx_seq_one_letter_code
_entity_poly.pdbx_strand_id
1 'polypeptide(L)'
;MTEKFYMDKSAIKQAALDFKQALLDWKDRDKILETFKQTRDSWTEEQFEKTVLYCSNQIDVILKALNPIIDLALAGDIDEPFAMTRFTGAKLGRTLWDELSYSEITVPFEKFSELLRGGLTHEEFWSTDYYKLNLLPKRLKA
;
A
#
# COMPACT_ATOMS: atom_id res chain seq x y z
N MET A 1 1.64 -32.07 1.85
CA MET A 1 2.77 -31.37 2.50
C MET A 1 2.37 -29.92 2.58
N THR A 2 2.21 -29.35 3.77
CA THR A 2 2.01 -27.91 3.94
C THR A 2 3.33 -27.25 3.56
N GLU A 3 3.41 -26.65 2.38
CA GLU A 3 4.52 -25.77 2.05
C GLU A 3 4.58 -24.69 3.13
N LYS A 4 5.70 -24.66 3.85
CA LYS A 4 5.88 -23.71 4.94
C LYS A 4 6.34 -22.40 4.29
N PHE A 5 5.40 -21.49 4.06
CA PHE A 5 5.71 -20.17 3.52
C PHE A 5 6.75 -19.46 4.38
N TYR A 6 7.65 -18.71 3.75
CA TYR A 6 8.68 -17.95 4.43
C TYR A 6 8.21 -16.52 4.67
N MET A 7 7.72 -16.25 5.88
CA MET A 7 7.31 -14.91 6.30
C MET A 7 8.46 -14.23 7.05
N ASP A 8 9.30 -13.46 6.35
CA ASP A 8 10.34 -12.64 6.99
C ASP A 8 9.71 -11.46 7.73
N LYS A 9 9.39 -11.66 9.02
CA LYS A 9 8.71 -10.67 9.85
C LYS A 9 9.47 -9.35 9.95
N SER A 10 10.79 -9.39 9.96
CA SER A 10 11.62 -8.19 10.07
C SER A 10 11.55 -7.38 8.77
N ALA A 11 11.71 -8.05 7.62
CA ALA A 11 11.59 -7.38 6.32
C ALA A 11 10.16 -6.86 6.08
N ILE A 12 9.13 -7.65 6.42
CA ILE A 12 7.72 -7.26 6.32
C ILE A 12 7.43 -6.00 7.14
N LYS A 13 7.92 -5.97 8.39
CA LYS A 13 7.77 -4.81 9.28
C LYS A 13 8.45 -3.57 8.69
N GLN A 14 9.67 -3.71 8.18
CA GLN A 14 10.38 -2.58 7.57
C GLN A 14 9.65 -2.07 6.33
N ALA A 15 9.25 -2.96 5.42
CA ALA A 15 8.52 -2.55 4.22
C ALA A 15 7.16 -1.91 4.53
N ALA A 16 6.47 -2.36 5.58
CA ALA A 16 5.24 -1.72 6.04
C ALA A 16 5.49 -0.31 6.60
N LEU A 17 6.59 -0.12 7.32
CA LEU A 17 7.01 1.19 7.81
C LEU A 17 7.35 2.12 6.64
N ASP A 18 8.15 1.65 5.69
CA ASP A 18 8.56 2.43 4.50
C ASP A 18 7.35 2.84 3.67
N PHE A 19 6.41 1.92 3.45
CA PHE A 19 5.16 2.22 2.74
C PHE A 19 4.29 3.23 3.48
N LYS A 20 4.13 3.07 4.80
CA LYS A 20 3.37 4.04 5.61
C LYS A 20 4.02 5.42 5.56
N GLN A 21 5.35 5.49 5.65
CA GLN A 21 6.08 6.75 5.59
C GLN A 21 5.94 7.41 4.22
N ALA A 22 6.07 6.65 3.13
CA ALA A 22 5.87 7.17 1.77
C ALA A 22 4.48 7.80 1.57
N LEU A 23 3.43 7.18 2.12
CA LEU A 23 2.09 7.78 2.10
C LEU A 23 2.04 9.09 2.89
N LEU A 24 2.64 9.13 4.09
CA LEU A 24 2.66 10.34 4.93
C LEU A 24 3.46 11.48 4.30
N ASP A 25 4.59 11.17 3.66
CA ASP A 25 5.43 12.13 2.95
C ASP A 25 4.70 12.66 1.70
N TRP A 26 3.99 11.79 0.98
CA TRP A 26 3.25 12.19 -0.21
C TRP A 26 2.12 13.18 0.09
N LYS A 27 1.43 13.01 1.22
CA LYS A 27 0.36 13.94 1.61
C LYS A 27 0.85 15.27 2.18
N ASP A 28 2.17 15.45 2.29
CA ASP A 28 2.77 16.73 2.67
C ASP A 28 2.43 17.80 1.63
N ARG A 29 2.05 18.98 2.11
CA ARG A 29 1.62 20.07 1.24
C ARG A 29 2.74 20.50 0.30
N ASP A 30 3.95 20.67 0.81
CA ASP A 30 5.05 21.21 0.02
C ASP A 30 5.46 20.20 -1.06
N LYS A 31 5.43 18.90 -0.74
CA LYS A 31 5.65 17.83 -1.71
C LYS A 31 4.62 17.83 -2.85
N ILE A 32 3.33 17.97 -2.53
CA ILE A 32 2.27 18.04 -3.55
C ILE A 32 2.47 19.28 -4.42
N LEU A 33 2.74 20.43 -3.80
CA LEU A 33 2.96 21.67 -4.55
C LEU A 33 4.17 21.59 -5.47
N GLU A 34 5.29 21.07 -4.99
CA GLU A 34 6.50 20.86 -5.78
C GLU A 34 6.19 20.02 -7.03
N THR A 35 5.50 18.90 -6.84
CA THR A 35 5.16 17.96 -7.93
C THR A 35 4.28 18.63 -9.00
N PHE A 36 3.20 19.30 -8.58
CA PHE A 36 2.24 19.86 -9.54
C PHE A 36 2.74 21.17 -10.18
N LYS A 37 3.53 21.98 -9.47
CA LYS A 37 4.12 23.21 -10.04
C LYS A 37 5.12 22.94 -11.16
N GLN A 38 5.73 21.76 -11.23
CA GLN A 38 6.64 21.38 -12.32
C GLN A 38 5.94 21.20 -13.68
N THR A 39 4.62 20.99 -13.70
CA THR A 39 3.88 20.63 -14.92
C THR A 39 2.62 21.47 -15.17
N ARG A 40 2.26 22.37 -14.24
CA ARG A 40 0.99 23.12 -14.25
C ARG A 40 1.21 24.63 -14.12
N ASP A 41 2.06 25.19 -14.98
CA ASP A 41 2.44 26.61 -14.97
C ASP A 41 1.26 27.60 -15.09
N SER A 42 0.12 27.15 -15.64
CA SER A 42 -1.07 27.96 -15.83
C SER A 42 -2.08 27.89 -14.68
N TRP A 43 -1.80 27.13 -13.63
CA TRP A 43 -2.73 26.97 -12.50
C TRP A 43 -2.65 28.16 -11.54
N THR A 44 -3.81 28.52 -10.98
CA THR A 44 -3.92 29.52 -9.93
C THR A 44 -3.58 28.92 -8.57
N GLU A 45 -3.26 29.77 -7.58
CA GLU A 45 -3.02 29.31 -6.20
C GLU A 45 -4.23 28.55 -5.63
N GLU A 46 -5.46 28.96 -5.95
CA GLU A 46 -6.69 28.25 -5.54
C GLU A 46 -6.75 26.82 -6.12
N GLN A 47 -6.31 26.62 -7.38
CA GLN A 47 -6.27 25.29 -7.99
C GLN A 47 -5.20 24.40 -7.33
N PHE A 48 -4.07 24.98 -6.94
CA PHE A 48 -3.06 24.27 -6.17
C PHE A 48 -3.58 23.87 -4.79
N GLU A 49 -4.22 24.76 -4.05
CA GLU A 49 -4.81 24.43 -2.73
C GLU A 49 -5.88 23.34 -2.82
N LYS A 50 -6.76 23.40 -3.84
CA LYS A 50 -7.75 22.35 -4.10
C LYS A 50 -7.08 21.00 -4.36
N THR A 51 -5.94 20.99 -5.05
CA THR A 51 -5.19 19.78 -5.35
C THR A 51 -4.50 19.22 -4.12
N VAL A 52 -3.86 20.08 -3.32
CA VAL A 52 -3.29 19.70 -2.01
C VAL A 52 -4.35 19.03 -1.15
N LEU A 53 -5.51 19.65 -1.02
CA LEU A 53 -6.62 19.10 -0.24
C LEU A 53 -7.11 17.76 -0.82
N TYR A 54 -7.23 17.66 -2.14
CA TYR A 54 -7.68 16.44 -2.82
C TYR A 54 -6.71 15.27 -2.58
N CYS A 55 -5.42 15.44 -2.89
CA CYS A 55 -4.39 14.41 -2.74
C CYS A 55 -4.25 14.00 -1.26
N SER A 56 -4.19 14.98 -0.35
CA SER A 56 -4.08 14.69 1.09
C SER A 56 -5.26 13.86 1.60
N ASN A 57 -6.49 14.18 1.17
CA ASN A 57 -7.68 13.40 1.51
C ASN A 57 -7.68 11.99 0.91
N GLN A 58 -7.17 11.79 -0.33
CA GLN A 58 -7.05 10.44 -0.90
C GLN A 58 -6.12 9.58 -0.05
N ILE A 59 -4.98 10.12 0.38
CA ILE A 59 -4.05 9.40 1.25
C ILE A 59 -4.66 9.07 2.60
N ASP A 60 -5.43 9.96 3.20
CA ASP A 60 -6.12 9.66 4.47
C ASP A 60 -7.12 8.50 4.31
N VAL A 61 -7.81 8.43 3.18
CA VAL A 61 -8.69 7.29 2.84
C VAL A 61 -7.88 5.99 2.67
N ILE A 62 -6.74 6.05 1.98
CA ILE A 62 -5.83 4.91 1.78
C ILE A 62 -5.30 4.41 3.13
N LEU A 63 -4.75 5.30 3.96
CA LEU A 63 -4.24 4.97 5.30
C LEU A 63 -5.34 4.34 6.15
N LYS A 64 -6.55 4.91 6.16
CA LYS A 64 -7.67 4.34 6.92
C LYS A 64 -8.00 2.90 6.49
N ALA A 65 -7.98 2.61 5.19
CA ALA A 65 -8.29 1.28 4.67
C ALA A 65 -7.15 0.27 4.91
N LEU A 66 -5.89 0.71 4.87
CA LEU A 66 -4.70 -0.15 4.92
C LEU A 66 -4.03 -0.23 6.29
N ASN A 67 -4.30 0.70 7.20
CA ASN A 67 -3.78 0.65 8.57
C ASN A 67 -4.03 -0.70 9.26
N PRO A 68 -5.18 -1.39 9.11
CA PRO A 68 -5.35 -2.71 9.72
C PRO A 68 -4.29 -3.75 9.30
N ILE A 69 -3.85 -3.73 8.04
CA ILE A 69 -2.79 -4.65 7.58
C ILE A 69 -1.40 -4.13 7.91
N ILE A 70 -1.19 -2.81 7.80
CA ILE A 70 0.08 -2.16 8.15
C ILE A 70 0.39 -2.36 9.64
N ASP A 71 -0.59 -2.12 10.52
CA ASP A 71 -0.41 -2.26 11.97
C ASP A 71 -0.14 -3.72 12.37
N LEU A 72 -0.76 -4.69 11.70
CA LEU A 72 -0.43 -6.11 11.88
C LEU A 72 1.00 -6.44 11.43
N ALA A 73 1.44 -5.90 10.30
CA ALA A 73 2.82 -6.05 9.85
C ALA A 73 3.81 -5.43 10.86
N LEU A 74 3.51 -4.23 11.36
CA LEU A 74 4.33 -3.53 12.35
C LEU A 74 4.41 -4.26 13.70
N ALA A 75 3.33 -4.95 14.09
CA ALA A 75 3.27 -5.82 15.26
C ALA A 75 4.00 -7.16 15.06
N GLY A 76 4.34 -7.53 13.82
CA GLY A 76 4.95 -8.84 13.50
C GLY A 76 3.95 -10.00 13.53
N ASP A 77 2.65 -9.70 13.35
CA ASP A 77 1.53 -10.63 13.46
C ASP A 77 1.05 -11.18 12.10
N ILE A 78 1.88 -11.07 11.06
CA ILE A 78 1.63 -11.68 9.75
C ILE A 78 2.38 -13.00 9.66
N ASP A 79 1.65 -14.10 9.91
CA ASP A 79 2.17 -15.47 9.91
C ASP A 79 1.84 -16.26 8.64
N GLU A 80 1.05 -15.68 7.73
CA GLU A 80 0.54 -16.36 6.53
C GLU A 80 0.63 -15.42 5.32
N PRO A 81 0.77 -15.97 4.10
CA PRO A 81 0.73 -15.17 2.88
C PRO A 81 -0.55 -14.38 2.72
N PHE A 82 -0.43 -13.21 2.09
CA PHE A 82 -1.54 -12.28 1.90
C PHE A 82 -1.48 -11.56 0.56
N ALA A 83 -2.61 -11.55 -0.14
CA ALA A 83 -2.75 -10.91 -1.45
C ALA A 83 -3.00 -9.40 -1.31
N MET A 84 -1.96 -8.63 -0.95
CA MET A 84 -2.07 -7.19 -0.69
C MET A 84 -2.70 -6.41 -1.85
N THR A 85 -2.30 -6.68 -3.09
CA THR A 85 -2.85 -6.04 -4.30
C THR A 85 -4.33 -6.34 -4.52
N ARG A 86 -4.78 -7.56 -4.18
CA ARG A 86 -6.19 -7.95 -4.31
C ARG A 86 -7.04 -7.32 -3.20
N PHE A 87 -6.53 -7.28 -1.98
CA PHE A 87 -7.18 -6.62 -0.85
C PHE A 87 -7.35 -5.12 -1.09
N THR A 88 -6.27 -4.46 -1.50
CA THR A 88 -6.29 -3.02 -1.82
C THR A 88 -7.25 -2.72 -2.96
N GLY A 89 -7.19 -3.47 -4.06
CA GLY A 89 -8.11 -3.32 -5.19
C GLY A 89 -9.58 -3.45 -4.77
N ALA A 90 -9.90 -4.38 -3.87
CA ALA A 90 -11.26 -4.56 -3.36
C ALA A 90 -11.73 -3.45 -2.40
N LYS A 91 -10.82 -2.86 -1.62
CA LYS A 91 -11.15 -1.84 -0.60
C LYS A 91 -11.14 -0.42 -1.12
N LEU A 92 -10.22 -0.11 -2.04
CA LEU A 92 -9.93 1.25 -2.49
C LEU A 92 -10.26 1.48 -3.95
N GLY A 93 -10.41 0.42 -4.76
CA GLY A 93 -10.66 0.57 -6.19
C GLY A 93 -9.64 1.51 -6.82
N ARG A 94 -10.11 2.48 -7.61
CA ARG A 94 -9.26 3.46 -8.31
C ARG A 94 -8.48 4.41 -7.40
N THR A 95 -8.95 4.70 -6.20
CA THR A 95 -8.30 5.67 -5.28
C THR A 95 -6.84 5.35 -5.02
N LEU A 96 -6.48 4.08 -4.81
CA LEU A 96 -5.06 3.73 -4.64
C LEU A 96 -4.31 3.72 -5.98
N TRP A 97 -4.94 3.25 -7.06
CA TRP A 97 -4.27 3.11 -8.36
C TRP A 97 -3.83 4.46 -8.94
N ASP A 98 -4.61 5.52 -8.72
CA ASP A 98 -4.25 6.86 -9.16
C ASP A 98 -2.97 7.34 -8.45
N GLU A 99 -2.86 7.12 -7.13
CA GLU A 99 -1.68 7.45 -6.34
C GLU A 99 -0.48 6.51 -6.63
N LEU A 100 -0.73 5.26 -7.01
CA LEU A 100 0.30 4.34 -7.52
C LEU A 100 0.84 4.71 -8.92
N SER A 101 0.43 5.85 -9.48
CA SER A 101 1.12 6.45 -10.62
C SER A 101 2.45 7.10 -10.22
N TYR A 102 2.66 7.36 -8.92
CA TYR A 102 3.88 7.97 -8.38
C TYR A 102 4.81 6.91 -7.81
N SER A 103 6.03 6.82 -8.36
CA SER A 103 7.01 5.79 -7.99
C SER A 103 7.37 5.80 -6.50
N GLU A 104 7.31 6.96 -5.85
CA GLU A 104 7.58 7.12 -4.42
C GLU A 104 6.59 6.34 -3.55
N ILE A 105 5.37 6.09 -4.04
CA ILE A 105 4.37 5.25 -3.36
C ILE A 105 4.39 3.82 -3.92
N THR A 106 4.53 3.67 -5.24
CA THR A 106 4.42 2.37 -5.90
C THR A 106 5.53 1.42 -5.53
N VAL A 107 6.77 1.89 -5.47
CA VAL A 107 7.93 1.06 -5.12
C VAL A 107 7.80 0.46 -3.71
N PRO A 108 7.54 1.25 -2.64
CA PRO A 108 7.37 0.66 -1.32
C PRO A 108 6.11 -0.21 -1.22
N PHE A 109 5.04 0.14 -1.93
CA PHE A 109 3.83 -0.69 -2.00
C PHE A 109 4.10 -2.08 -2.62
N GLU A 110 4.79 -2.12 -3.75
CA GLU A 110 5.17 -3.36 -4.44
C GLU A 110 6.10 -4.19 -3.57
N LYS A 111 7.06 -3.55 -2.90
CA LYS A 111 7.99 -4.26 -2.01
C LYS A 111 7.26 -4.90 -0.83
N PHE A 112 6.35 -4.16 -0.20
CA PHE A 112 5.52 -4.69 0.87
C PHE A 112 4.65 -5.84 0.37
N SER A 113 3.98 -5.66 -0.77
CA SER A 113 3.17 -6.70 -1.41
C SER A 113 3.96 -7.96 -1.77
N GLU A 114 5.21 -7.80 -2.20
CA GLU A 114 6.11 -8.90 -2.51
C GLU A 114 6.39 -9.77 -1.28
N LEU A 115 6.82 -9.16 -0.19
CA LEU A 115 7.17 -9.85 1.04
C LEU A 115 5.98 -10.59 1.65
N LEU A 116 4.78 -10.05 1.47
CA LEU A 116 3.53 -10.67 1.91
C LEU A 116 3.15 -11.94 1.13
N ARG A 117 3.82 -12.26 0.01
CA ARG A 117 3.64 -13.55 -0.70
C ARG A 117 4.36 -14.72 -0.03
N GLY A 118 5.15 -14.47 1.01
CA GLY A 118 5.78 -15.53 1.79
C GLY A 118 6.89 -16.29 1.06
N GLY A 119 7.70 -15.56 0.28
CA GLY A 119 8.83 -16.11 -0.48
C GLY A 119 8.48 -16.68 -1.85
N LEU A 120 7.21 -16.60 -2.25
CA LEU A 120 6.76 -17.02 -3.58
C LEU A 120 6.91 -15.91 -4.62
N THR A 121 7.15 -16.32 -5.86
CA THR A 121 6.95 -15.47 -7.04
C THR A 121 5.46 -15.13 -7.21
N HIS A 122 5.17 -14.25 -8.16
CA HIS A 122 3.78 -13.85 -8.44
C HIS A 122 2.94 -15.03 -8.94
N GLU A 123 3.50 -15.78 -9.89
CA GLU A 123 2.83 -16.91 -10.55
C GLU A 123 2.58 -18.05 -9.57
N GLU A 124 3.57 -18.38 -8.73
CA GLU A 124 3.41 -19.37 -7.66
C GLU A 124 2.33 -18.94 -6.68
N PHE A 125 2.34 -17.68 -6.23
CA PHE A 125 1.34 -17.19 -5.28
C PHE A 125 -0.09 -17.22 -5.83
N TRP A 126 -0.30 -16.91 -7.12
CA TRP A 126 -1.61 -17.01 -7.78
C TRP A 126 -2.19 -18.42 -7.78
N SER A 127 -1.32 -19.42 -7.77
CA SER A 127 -1.73 -20.83 -7.72
C SER A 127 -2.24 -21.25 -6.34
N THR A 128 -1.96 -20.46 -5.28
CA THR A 128 -2.33 -20.79 -3.89
C THR A 128 -3.79 -20.49 -3.56
N ASP A 129 -4.30 -21.16 -2.52
CA ASP A 129 -5.64 -20.87 -1.96
C ASP A 129 -5.72 -19.48 -1.32
N TYR A 130 -4.60 -18.94 -0.80
CA TYR A 130 -4.54 -17.58 -0.27
C TYR A 130 -4.94 -16.55 -1.32
N TYR A 131 -4.44 -16.72 -2.56
CA TYR A 131 -4.84 -15.87 -3.66
C TYR A 131 -6.23 -16.21 -4.18
N LYS A 132 -6.51 -17.48 -4.50
CA LYS A 132 -7.76 -17.92 -5.15
C LYS A 132 -9.00 -17.62 -4.32
N LEU A 133 -8.92 -17.86 -3.00
CA LEU A 133 -10.02 -17.64 -2.05
C LEU A 133 -9.96 -16.25 -1.39
N ASN A 134 -8.98 -15.42 -1.77
CA ASN A 134 -8.76 -14.08 -1.21
C ASN A 134 -8.72 -14.08 0.33
N LEU A 135 -7.91 -14.99 0.90
CA LEU A 135 -7.84 -15.15 2.34
C LEU A 135 -7.20 -13.92 3.00
N LEU A 136 -7.88 -13.37 3.99
CA LEU A 136 -7.32 -12.35 4.87
C LEU A 136 -6.37 -12.99 5.89
N PRO A 137 -5.43 -12.25 6.50
CA PRO A 137 -4.69 -12.72 7.66
C PRO A 137 -5.67 -13.10 8.77
N LYS A 138 -5.38 -14.16 9.51
CA LYS A 138 -6.25 -14.68 10.59
C LYS A 138 -6.74 -13.59 11.55
N ARG A 139 -5.86 -12.66 11.92
CA ARG A 139 -6.14 -11.53 12.82
C ARG A 139 -7.16 -10.52 12.27
N LEU A 140 -7.47 -10.54 10.96
CA LEU A 140 -8.45 -9.68 10.30
C LEU A 140 -9.76 -10.40 9.94
N LYS A 141 -9.90 -11.71 10.18
CA LYS A 141 -11.09 -12.51 9.83
C LYS A 141 -12.24 -12.38 10.85
N ALA A 142 -12.32 -11.27 11.58
CA ALA A 142 -13.32 -11.05 12.63
C ALA A 142 -14.76 -11.11 12.10
#